data_AF-G9YNU8-F1
#
_entry.id   AF-G9YNU8-F1
#
_cell.length_a   1.000
_cell.length_b   1.000
_cell.length_c   1.000
_cell.angle_alpha   90.00
_cell.angle_beta   90.00
_cell.angle_gamma   90.00
#
_symmetry.space_group_name_H-M   'P 1'
#
loop_
_entity.id
_entity.type
_entity.pdbx_description
1 polymer ?
#
loop_
_entity_poly.entity_id
_entity_poly.type
_entity_poly.pdbx_seq_one_letter_code
_entity_poly.pdbx_strand_id
1 'polypeptide(L)'
;NSNCFSLRPATCKEASLFYLDDQADRSLGTVGHVRMDFGSSGKGFYHTWWPHNGDRFNTPEFKEALQQFVDAVREDGPLKDLPSMGQFCRQNGGAITEDGRSYGYLAEMGDYRFCLRCTPSPGEYQCYLY
;
A
#
# COMPACT_ATOMS: atom_id res chain seq x y z
N ASN A 1 -12.91 1.99 19.12
CA ASN A 1 -13.10 2.82 17.92
C ASN A 1 -12.35 2.17 16.78
N SER A 2 -13.01 1.24 16.08
CA SER A 2 -12.45 0.57 14.92
C SER A 2 -12.65 1.51 13.73
N ASN A 3 -11.61 2.21 13.29
CA ASN A 3 -11.69 3.00 12.07
C ASN A 3 -11.95 2.05 10.91
N CYS A 4 -13.18 2.11 10.41
CA CYS A 4 -13.80 1.15 9.51
C CYS A 4 -13.44 1.50 8.07
N PHE A 5 -12.17 1.40 7.68
CA PHE A 5 -11.82 1.44 6.26
C PHE A 5 -11.77 0.01 5.73
N SER A 6 -12.32 -0.19 4.53
CA SER A 6 -12.34 -1.50 3.87
C SER A 6 -11.32 -1.51 2.74
N LEU A 7 -10.40 -2.49 2.77
CA LEU A 7 -9.49 -2.74 1.66
C LEU A 7 -10.28 -3.34 0.49
N ARG A 8 -10.50 -2.54 -0.55
CA ARG A 8 -11.10 -3.01 -1.79
C ARG A 8 -10.00 -3.56 -2.71
N PRO A 9 -10.12 -4.80 -3.23
CA PRO A 9 -9.20 -5.28 -4.25
C PRO A 9 -9.30 -4.42 -5.52
N ALA A 10 -8.15 -4.03 -6.05
CA ALA A 10 -8.06 -3.32 -7.32
C ALA A 10 -8.22 -4.29 -8.50
N THR A 11 -8.66 -3.75 -9.63
CA THR A 11 -8.74 -4.48 -10.90
C THR A 11 -7.48 -4.26 -11.75
N CYS A 12 -7.22 -5.11 -12.74
CA CYS A 12 -6.10 -4.90 -13.68
C CYS A 12 -6.18 -3.55 -14.41
N LYS A 13 -7.39 -2.98 -14.59
CA LYS A 13 -7.58 -1.65 -15.19
C LYS A 13 -7.11 -0.51 -14.28
N GLU A 14 -7.07 -0.76 -12.96
CA GLU A 14 -6.60 0.19 -11.95
C GLU A 14 -5.10 0.02 -11.67
N ALA A 15 -4.40 -0.90 -12.36
CA ALA A 15 -2.99 -1.18 -12.16
C ALA A 15 -2.12 0.09 -12.28
N SER A 16 -2.47 1.02 -13.17
CA SER A 16 -1.74 2.27 -13.36
C SER A 16 -1.66 3.14 -12.10
N LEU A 17 -2.62 3.03 -11.17
CA LEU A 17 -2.59 3.75 -9.88
C LEU A 17 -1.45 3.30 -8.97
N PHE A 18 -0.88 2.12 -9.23
CA PHE A 18 0.18 1.52 -8.41
C PHE A 18 1.57 1.64 -9.07
N TYR A 19 1.65 2.26 -10.25
CA TYR A 19 2.89 2.52 -10.99
C TYR A 19 2.94 3.98 -11.45
N LEU A 20 2.62 4.90 -10.55
CA LEU A 20 2.63 6.34 -10.86
C LEU A 20 4.06 6.81 -11.16
N ASP A 21 4.17 7.61 -12.21
CA ASP A 21 5.37 8.39 -12.51
C ASP A 21 5.25 9.80 -11.91
N ASP A 22 6.35 10.56 -11.92
CA ASP A 22 6.41 11.92 -11.37
C ASP A 22 5.35 12.87 -11.95
N GLN A 23 4.89 12.64 -13.18
CA GLN A 23 3.88 13.48 -13.83
C GLN A 23 2.47 13.15 -13.32
N ALA A 24 2.16 11.85 -13.19
CA ALA A 24 0.93 11.38 -12.61
C ALA A 24 0.83 11.74 -11.13
N ASP A 25 1.94 11.63 -10.38
CA ASP A 25 2.00 11.99 -8.96
C ASP A 25 1.69 13.47 -8.70
N ARG A 26 2.15 14.35 -9.60
CA ARG A 26 1.81 15.78 -9.54
C ARG A 26 0.35 16.05 -9.89
N SER A 27 -0.17 15.34 -10.88
CA SER A 27 -1.54 15.56 -11.38
C SER A 27 -2.60 15.05 -10.41
N LEU A 28 -2.31 13.94 -9.73
CA LEU A 28 -3.20 13.31 -8.74
C LEU A 28 -3.04 13.91 -7.34
N GLY A 29 -2.00 14.72 -7.10
CA GLY A 29 -1.71 15.27 -5.78
C GLY A 29 -1.20 14.22 -4.79
N THR A 30 -0.48 13.20 -5.27
CA THR A 30 0.08 12.14 -4.41
C THR A 30 0.93 12.76 -3.30
N VAL A 31 0.66 12.38 -2.05
CA VAL A 31 1.36 12.94 -0.89
C VAL A 31 2.81 12.45 -0.80
N GLY A 32 3.01 11.18 -1.09
CA GLY A 32 4.28 10.49 -1.09
C GLY A 32 4.04 9.00 -1.28
N HIS A 33 5.08 8.20 -1.09
CA HIS A 33 4.89 6.76 -1.01
C HIS A 33 5.80 6.12 0.03
N VAL A 34 5.29 5.06 0.66
CA VAL A 34 6.05 4.19 1.54
C VAL A 34 6.45 2.94 0.76
N ARG A 35 7.73 2.62 0.76
CA ARG A 35 8.22 1.30 0.37
C ARG A 35 8.49 0.49 1.62
N MET A 36 8.03 -0.75 1.68
CA MET A 36 8.24 -1.65 2.82
C MET A 36 8.78 -3.02 2.39
N ASP A 37 9.65 -3.59 3.24
CA ASP A 37 10.17 -4.95 3.16
C ASP A 37 10.06 -5.72 4.50
N PHE A 38 9.75 -7.01 4.42
CA PHE A 38 9.68 -7.92 5.57
C PHE A 38 11.05 -8.47 6.01
N GLY A 39 12.11 -8.19 5.25
CA GLY A 39 13.46 -8.65 5.49
C GLY A 39 13.61 -10.17 5.30
N SER A 40 14.82 -10.66 5.56
CA SER A 40 15.18 -12.08 5.34
C SER A 40 14.38 -13.07 6.20
N SER A 41 13.85 -12.63 7.35
CA SER A 41 13.02 -13.46 8.23
C SER A 41 11.56 -13.55 7.78
N GLY A 42 11.12 -12.67 6.87
CA GLY A 42 9.73 -12.56 6.45
C GLY A 42 8.79 -12.00 7.52
N LYS A 43 9.31 -11.53 8.66
CA LYS A 43 8.54 -11.02 9.82
C LYS A 43 8.93 -9.60 10.23
N GLY A 44 9.93 -9.00 9.58
CA GLY A 44 10.34 -7.61 9.81
C GLY A 44 9.33 -6.62 9.25
N PHE A 45 9.53 -5.33 9.51
CA PHE A 45 8.75 -4.27 8.88
C PHE A 45 9.66 -3.07 8.64
N TYR A 46 10.52 -3.19 7.63
CA TYR A 46 11.47 -2.15 7.24
C TYR A 46 10.80 -1.26 6.24
N HIS A 47 10.76 0.05 6.47
CA HIS A 47 10.10 0.97 5.56
C HIS A 47 10.93 2.21 5.26
N THR A 48 10.66 2.83 4.12
CA THR A 48 11.27 4.10 3.70
C THR A 48 10.17 4.97 3.10
N TRP A 49 10.06 6.20 3.59
CA TRP A 49 9.15 7.22 3.07
C TRP A 49 9.82 8.03 1.96
N TRP A 50 9.09 8.27 0.88
CA TRP A 50 9.48 9.11 -0.23
C TRP A 50 8.45 10.23 -0.39
N PRO A 51 8.82 11.49 -0.09
CA PRO A 51 7.89 12.60 -0.23
C PRO A 51 7.67 12.95 -1.69
N HIS A 52 6.43 13.29 -2.04
CA HIS A 52 6.06 13.79 -3.36
C HIS A 52 5.62 15.25 -3.29
N ASN A 53 5.50 15.90 -4.45
CA ASN A 53 4.98 17.27 -4.56
C ASN A 53 5.71 18.31 -3.68
N GLY A 54 6.98 18.08 -3.36
CA GLY A 54 7.76 18.94 -2.46
C GLY A 54 7.34 18.84 -1.00
N ASP A 55 6.80 17.69 -0.58
CA ASP A 55 6.35 17.37 0.79
C ASP A 55 5.19 18.24 1.31
N ARG A 56 4.60 19.09 0.45
CA ARG A 56 3.59 20.09 0.84
C ARG A 56 2.30 19.48 1.41
N PHE A 57 1.97 18.25 1.01
CA PHE A 57 0.75 17.55 1.42
C PHE A 57 0.97 16.60 2.61
N ASN A 58 2.22 16.45 3.07
CA ASN A 58 2.61 15.59 4.20
C ASN A 58 2.30 16.26 5.55
N THR A 59 1.04 16.60 5.71
CA THR A 59 0.48 17.30 6.86
C THR A 59 0.38 16.37 8.09
N PRO A 60 0.30 16.90 9.32
CA PRO A 60 0.05 16.09 10.51
C PRO A 60 -1.21 15.23 10.38
N GLU A 61 -2.28 15.78 9.79
CA GLU A 61 -3.54 15.09 9.57
C GLU A 61 -3.37 13.87 8.65
N PHE A 62 -2.61 14.03 7.56
CA PHE A 62 -2.26 12.92 6.68
C PHE A 62 -1.43 11.85 7.40
N LYS A 63 -0.45 12.26 8.21
CA LYS A 63 0.41 11.31 8.96
C LYS A 63 -0.41 10.49 9.93
N GLU A 64 -1.40 11.08 10.60
CA GLU A 64 -2.33 10.36 11.47
C GLU A 64 -3.18 9.37 10.68
N ALA A 65 -3.73 9.76 9.54
CA ALA A 65 -4.49 8.87 8.66
C ALA A 65 -3.63 7.71 8.15
N LEU A 66 -2.41 7.99 7.70
CA LEU A 66 -1.44 6.99 7.24
C LEU A 66 -1.09 6.01 8.35
N GLN A 67 -0.83 6.50 9.56
CA GLN A 67 -0.51 5.64 10.71
C GLN A 67 -1.68 4.71 11.04
N GLN A 68 -2.90 5.25 11.13
CA GLN A 68 -4.11 4.46 11.38
C GLN A 68 -4.37 3.42 10.29
N PHE A 69 -4.12 3.78 9.03
CA PHE A 69 -4.20 2.85 7.91
C PHE A 69 -3.18 1.72 8.07
N VAL A 70 -1.89 2.05 8.25
CA VAL A 70 -0.84 1.04 8.39
C VAL A 70 -1.11 0.12 9.59
N ASP A 71 -1.52 0.64 10.73
CA ASP A 71 -1.78 -0.16 11.92
C ASP A 71 -2.90 -1.18 11.71
N ALA A 72 -4.03 -0.76 11.13
CA ALA A 72 -5.15 -1.67 10.85
C ALA A 72 -4.80 -2.71 9.77
N VAL A 73 -4.03 -2.34 8.73
CA VAL A 73 -3.58 -3.31 7.72
C VAL A 73 -2.50 -4.27 8.27
N ARG A 74 -1.78 -3.89 9.33
CA ARG A 74 -0.85 -4.79 10.03
C ARG A 74 -1.55 -5.75 10.99
N GLU A 75 -2.67 -5.34 11.57
CA GLU A 75 -3.46 -6.16 12.49
C GLU A 75 -4.20 -7.27 11.74
N ASP A 76 -4.99 -6.90 10.73
CA ASP A 76 -5.92 -7.81 10.03
C ASP A 76 -5.66 -7.95 8.51
N GLY A 77 -4.61 -7.30 7.99
CA GLY A 77 -4.35 -7.20 6.57
C GLY A 77 -3.03 -7.85 6.10
N PRO A 78 -2.66 -7.59 4.84
CA PRO A 78 -1.46 -8.16 4.21
C PRO A 78 -0.13 -7.66 4.80
N LEU A 79 -0.11 -6.69 5.72
CA LEU A 79 1.13 -6.07 6.22
C LEU A 79 1.65 -6.69 7.52
N LYS A 80 1.05 -7.78 7.98
CA LYS A 80 1.46 -8.51 9.19
C LYS A 80 2.82 -9.19 9.05
N ASP A 81 2.96 -10.04 8.05
CA ASP A 81 4.18 -10.77 7.68
C ASP A 81 4.05 -11.29 6.22
N LEU A 82 5.16 -11.76 5.63
CA LEU A 82 5.17 -12.24 4.25
C LEU A 82 4.21 -13.42 4.00
N PRO A 83 4.14 -14.45 4.87
CA PRO A 83 3.15 -15.52 4.73
C PRO A 83 1.70 -15.01 4.75
N SER A 84 1.37 -14.12 5.69
CA SER A 84 0.04 -13.52 5.82
C SER A 84 -0.32 -12.68 4.61
N MET A 85 0.64 -11.92 4.06
CA MET A 85 0.49 -11.20 2.79
C MET A 85 0.07 -12.14 1.66
N GLY A 86 0.82 -13.23 1.48
CA GLY A 86 0.55 -14.20 0.43
C GLY A 86 -0.82 -14.87 0.58
N GLN A 87 -1.20 -15.22 1.81
CA GLN A 87 -2.53 -15.78 2.10
C GLN A 87 -3.64 -14.77 1.81
N PHE A 88 -3.50 -13.54 2.32
CA PHE A 88 -4.47 -12.47 2.11
C PHE A 88 -4.69 -12.19 0.63
N CYS A 89 -3.61 -12.12 -0.15
CA CYS A 89 -3.66 -11.90 -1.60
C CYS A 89 -4.39 -12.99 -2.37
N ARG A 90 -4.19 -14.25 -1.99
CA ARG A 90 -4.89 -15.37 -2.62
C ARG A 90 -6.38 -15.43 -2.26
N GLN A 91 -6.74 -15.01 -1.05
CA GLN A 91 -8.11 -15.07 -0.55
C GLN A 91 -8.98 -13.88 -0.97
N ASN A 92 -8.40 -12.68 -1.05
CA ASN A 92 -9.13 -11.44 -1.30
C ASN A 92 -9.03 -10.95 -2.76
N GLY A 93 -8.24 -11.62 -3.60
CA GLY A 93 -8.02 -11.24 -4.99
C GLY A 93 -7.17 -9.98 -5.12
N GLY A 94 -7.47 -9.14 -6.12
CA GLY A 94 -6.72 -7.91 -6.34
C GLY A 94 -5.46 -8.06 -7.18
N ALA A 95 -5.29 -9.19 -7.90
CA ALA A 95 -4.19 -9.33 -8.85
C ALA A 95 -4.27 -8.21 -9.91
N ILE A 96 -3.23 -7.37 -9.97
CA ILE A 96 -3.12 -6.25 -10.91
C ILE A 96 -2.20 -6.57 -12.09
N THR A 97 -1.44 -7.67 -12.00
CA THR A 97 -0.60 -8.20 -13.08
C THR A 97 -1.09 -9.57 -13.53
N GLU A 98 -0.99 -9.88 -14.82
CA GLU A 98 -1.44 -11.15 -15.39
C GLU A 98 -0.68 -12.37 -14.85
N ASP A 99 0.58 -12.17 -14.43
CA ASP A 99 1.40 -13.20 -13.81
C ASP A 99 1.03 -13.48 -12.34
N GLY A 100 0.06 -12.72 -11.78
CA GLY A 100 -0.41 -12.87 -10.41
C GLY A 100 0.66 -12.59 -9.36
N ARG A 101 1.71 -11.82 -9.70
CA ARG A 101 2.80 -11.49 -8.78
C ARG A 101 2.56 -10.21 -7.99
N SER A 102 1.79 -9.28 -8.52
CA SER A 102 1.45 -8.04 -7.84
C SER A 102 -0.06 -7.94 -7.60
N TYR A 103 -0.40 -7.54 -6.38
CA TYR A 103 -1.76 -7.39 -5.90
C TYR A 103 -1.97 -5.94 -5.45
N GLY A 104 -3.05 -5.31 -5.87
CA GLY A 104 -3.41 -3.94 -5.52
C GLY A 104 -4.65 -3.91 -4.64
N TYR A 105 -4.64 -3.03 -3.64
CA TYR A 105 -5.77 -2.72 -2.79
C TYR A 105 -5.93 -1.21 -2.65
N LEU A 106 -7.17 -0.77 -2.58
CA LEU A 106 -7.55 0.62 -2.43
C LEU A 106 -8.34 0.78 -1.13
N ALA A 107 -8.01 1.81 -0.37
CA ALA A 107 -8.81 2.24 0.77
C ALA A 107 -8.99 3.75 0.73
N GLU A 108 -10.13 4.22 1.23
CA GLU A 108 -10.45 5.64 1.34
C GLU A 108 -10.65 5.98 2.80
N MET A 109 -10.02 7.07 3.26
CA MET A 109 -10.06 7.52 4.64
C MET A 109 -10.08 9.05 4.67
N GLY A 110 -11.26 9.60 4.96
CA GLY A 110 -11.48 11.05 4.84
C GLY A 110 -11.25 11.49 3.39
N ASP A 111 -10.36 12.48 3.21
CA ASP A 111 -9.99 13.03 1.91
C ASP A 111 -8.84 12.27 1.22
N TYR A 112 -8.32 11.20 1.85
CA TYR A 112 -7.17 10.46 1.36
C TYR A 112 -7.58 9.12 0.74
N ARG A 113 -6.91 8.76 -0.35
CA ARG A 113 -6.96 7.43 -0.96
C ARG A 113 -5.60 6.78 -0.81
N PHE A 114 -5.58 5.60 -0.21
CA PHE A 114 -4.41 4.76 -0.05
C PHE A 114 -4.40 3.67 -1.12
N CYS A 115 -3.31 3.59 -1.89
CA CYS A 115 -3.10 2.58 -2.92
C CYS A 115 -1.99 1.63 -2.49
N LEU A 116 -2.38 0.47 -1.95
CA LEU A 116 -1.47 -0.55 -1.44
C LEU A 116 -1.17 -1.60 -2.52
N ARG A 117 0.08 -1.67 -2.97
CA ARG A 117 0.59 -2.73 -3.83
C ARG A 117 1.38 -3.75 -3.00
N CYS A 118 0.95 -4.99 -3.02
CA CYS A 118 1.62 -6.12 -2.40
C CYS A 118 2.28 -7.03 -3.45
N THR A 119 3.52 -7.43 -3.20
CA THR A 119 4.27 -8.40 -3.99
C THR A 119 4.73 -9.51 -3.04
N PRO A 120 3.94 -10.59 -2.86
CA PRO A 120 4.24 -11.66 -1.90
C PRO A 120 5.35 -12.60 -2.43
N SER A 121 6.48 -12.02 -2.84
CA SER A 121 7.66 -12.72 -3.36
C SER A 121 8.85 -12.43 -2.46
N PRO A 122 9.54 -13.47 -1.95
CA PRO A 122 10.77 -13.27 -1.17
C PRO A 122 11.86 -12.57 -2.00
N GLY A 123 12.60 -11.65 -1.39
CA GLY A 123 13.73 -10.94 -2.02
C GLY A 123 13.36 -9.75 -2.90
N GLU A 124 12.07 -9.50 -3.12
CA GLU A 124 11.54 -8.30 -3.77
C GLU A 124 11.13 -7.26 -2.73
N TYR A 125 10.89 -6.02 -3.14
CA TYR A 125 10.17 -5.06 -2.29
C TYR A 125 8.69 -5.47 -2.21
N GLN A 126 8.26 -5.95 -1.05
CA GLN A 126 6.98 -6.63 -0.92
C GLN A 126 5.80 -5.67 -0.78
N CYS A 127 6.03 -4.40 -0.47
CA CYS A 127 4.94 -3.45 -0.33
C CYS A 127 5.30 -2.04 -0.81
N TYR A 128 4.36 -1.45 -1.56
CA TYR A 128 4.35 -0.02 -1.89
C TYR A 128 3.00 0.55 -1.52
N LEU A 129 2.99 1.69 -0.83
CA LEU A 129 1.79 2.39 -0.42
C LEU A 129 1.89 3.83 -0.92
N TYR A 130 0.99 4.21 -1.82
CA TYR A 130 0.84 5.58 -2.35
C TYR A 130 -0.36 6.26 -1.70
#